data_AF-A0A562VEC8-F1
#
_entry.id   AF-A0A562VEC8-F1
#
_cell.length_a   1.000
_cell.length_b   1.000
_cell.length_c   1.000
_cell.angle_alpha   90.00
_cell.angle_beta   90.00
_cell.angle_gamma   90.00
#
_symmetry.space_group_name_H-M   'P 1'
#
loop_
_entity.id
_entity.type
_entity.pdbx_description
1 polymer ?
#
loop_
_entity_poly.entity_id
_entity_poly.type
_entity_poly.pdbx_seq_one_letter_code
_entity_poly.pdbx_strand_id
1 'polypeptide(L)'
;MTDVVIGEWSAEGSGLYYSAFEDEVLCFHEDGTGSHEFARPGTSQVEALRWRRVDEEHLSITLEGRAAVVTRVTVAVEDTPLAGRVEVLRMSPAVLSATEFGRGAPSGRA
;
A
#
# COMPACT_ATOMS: atom_id res chain seq x y z
N MET A 1 7.69 8.86 -16.45
CA MET A 1 7.33 7.44 -16.30
C MET A 1 6.78 7.34 -14.90
N THR A 2 5.46 7.26 -14.75
CA THR A 2 4.79 7.24 -13.45
C THR A 2 5.10 5.92 -12.76
N ASP A 3 5.53 6.00 -11.52
CA ASP A 3 5.87 4.85 -10.72
C ASP A 3 4.61 3.99 -10.42
N VAL A 4 4.71 2.67 -10.57
CA VAL A 4 3.59 1.72 -10.42
C VAL A 4 2.95 1.74 -9.04
N VAL A 5 3.68 2.20 -8.01
CA VAL A 5 3.18 2.27 -6.62
C VAL A 5 2.35 3.51 -6.36
N ILE A 6 2.35 4.50 -7.26
CA ILE A 6 1.55 5.72 -7.11
C ILE A 6 0.06 5.36 -7.12
N GLY A 7 -0.67 5.93 -6.17
CA GLY A 7 -2.09 5.67 -5.93
C GLY A 7 -2.36 5.19 -4.51
N GLU A 8 -3.64 4.88 -4.27
CA GLU A 8 -4.15 4.36 -3.01
C GLU A 8 -4.19 2.83 -3.03
N TRP A 9 -3.81 2.23 -1.91
CA TRP A 9 -3.75 0.79 -1.68
C TRP A 9 -4.32 0.48 -0.29
N SER A 10 -5.23 -0.48 -0.18
CA SER A 10 -5.86 -0.89 1.09
C SER A 10 -5.50 -2.33 1.42
N ALA A 11 -5.22 -2.63 2.68
CA ALA A 11 -4.97 -3.99 3.15
C ALA A 11 -6.20 -4.88 2.91
N GLU A 12 -7.40 -4.39 3.20
CA GLU A 12 -8.66 -5.05 2.85
C GLU A 12 -8.79 -5.25 1.33
N GLY A 13 -8.42 -4.23 0.56
CA GLY A 13 -8.45 -4.26 -0.91
C GLY A 13 -7.60 -5.37 -1.55
N SER A 14 -6.64 -5.96 -0.82
CA SER A 14 -5.88 -7.13 -1.28
C SER A 14 -6.76 -8.36 -1.44
N GLY A 15 -7.82 -8.50 -0.64
CA GLY A 15 -8.58 -9.73 -0.52
C GLY A 15 -7.79 -10.94 0.00
N LEU A 16 -6.59 -10.72 0.54
CA LEU A 16 -5.73 -11.72 1.20
C LEU A 16 -5.77 -11.55 2.73
N TYR A 17 -6.05 -10.34 3.20
CA TYR A 17 -6.22 -10.01 4.62
C TYR A 17 -7.71 -10.03 5.01
N TYR A 18 -8.03 -10.64 6.15
CA TYR A 18 -9.41 -10.76 6.67
C TYR A 18 -9.49 -10.20 8.09
N SER A 19 -9.38 -8.88 8.24
CA SER A 19 -9.86 -8.22 9.46
C SER A 19 -11.09 -7.40 9.10
N ALA A 20 -12.27 -7.86 9.52
CA ALA A 20 -13.52 -7.12 9.34
C ALA A 20 -13.59 -5.84 10.21
N PHE A 21 -12.55 -5.55 10.99
CA PHE A 21 -12.53 -4.49 12.00
C PHE A 21 -11.34 -3.55 11.86
N GLU A 22 -10.35 -3.86 11.03
CA GLU A 22 -9.14 -3.03 10.90
C GLU A 22 -8.75 -2.98 9.44
N ASP A 23 -8.57 -1.78 8.91
CA ASP A 23 -7.98 -1.56 7.59
C ASP A 23 -6.78 -0.64 7.70
N GLU A 24 -5.79 -0.91 6.84
CA GLU A 24 -4.58 -0.12 6.69
C GLU A 24 -4.49 0.34 5.24
N VAL A 25 -4.44 1.66 5.03
CA VAL A 25 -4.41 2.27 3.70
C VAL A 25 -3.12 3.04 3.50
N LEU A 26 -2.48 2.85 2.35
CA LEU A 26 -1.31 3.59 1.90
C LEU A 26 -1.65 4.36 0.63
N CYS A 27 -1.42 5.66 0.64
CA CYS A 27 -1.49 6.50 -0.55
C CYS A 27 -0.11 7.04 -0.90
N PHE A 28 0.35 6.83 -2.13
CA PHE A 28 1.60 7.36 -2.65
C PHE A 28 1.31 8.39 -3.75
N HIS A 29 1.81 9.61 -3.58
CA HIS A 29 1.72 10.69 -4.56
C HIS A 29 3.02 10.82 -5.36
N GLU A 30 2.92 11.32 -6.60
CA GLU A 30 4.04 11.47 -7.54
C GLU A 30 5.15 12.41 -7.04
N ASP A 31 4.84 13.34 -6.16
CA ASP A 31 5.79 14.31 -5.58
C ASP A 31 6.62 13.73 -4.41
N GLY A 32 6.51 12.43 -4.13
CA GLY A 32 7.17 11.76 -3.01
C GLY A 32 6.49 11.99 -1.66
N THR A 33 5.29 12.56 -1.63
CA THR A 33 4.40 12.57 -0.45
C THR A 33 3.44 11.40 -0.46
N GLY A 34 2.70 11.25 0.63
CA GLY A 34 1.61 10.32 0.74
C GLY A 34 0.95 10.37 2.12
N SER A 35 0.10 9.39 2.37
CA SER A 35 -0.52 9.19 3.68
C SER A 35 -0.62 7.72 4.02
N HIS A 36 -0.50 7.43 5.31
CA HIS A 36 -0.86 6.16 5.89
C HIS A 36 -2.10 6.40 6.74
N GLU A 37 -3.13 5.58 6.57
CA GLU A 37 -4.30 5.56 7.44
C GLU A 37 -4.46 4.18 8.08
N PHE A 38 -4.65 4.16 9.39
CA PHE A 38 -5.10 2.98 10.13
C PHE A 38 -6.47 3.26 10.72
N ALA A 39 -7.45 2.44 10.34
CA ALA A 39 -8.85 2.61 10.73
C ALA A 39 -9.39 1.38 11.45
N ARG A 40 -10.16 1.61 12.52
CA ARG A 40 -10.94 0.59 13.24
C ARG A 40 -12.27 1.19 13.73
N PRO A 41 -13.26 0.38 14.16
CA PRO A 41 -14.50 0.91 14.71
C PRO A 41 -14.27 1.98 15.80
N GLY A 42 -14.76 3.19 15.53
CA GLY A 42 -14.69 4.32 16.47
C GLY A 42 -13.33 5.03 16.57
N THR A 43 -12.34 4.67 15.75
CA THR A 43 -11.04 5.39 15.71
C THR A 43 -10.38 5.25 14.36
N SER A 44 -9.92 6.37 13.78
CA SER A 44 -8.97 6.37 12.68
C SER A 44 -7.78 7.27 13.01
N GLN A 45 -6.61 6.90 12.50
CA GLN A 45 -5.38 7.68 12.61
C GLN A 45 -4.78 7.82 11.22
N VAL A 46 -4.49 9.06 10.83
CA VAL A 46 -3.83 9.37 9.56
C VAL A 46 -2.47 10.01 9.86
N GLU A 47 -1.42 9.48 9.25
CA GLU A 47 -0.06 9.97 9.35
C GLU A 47 0.46 10.37 7.97
N ALA A 48 1.20 11.48 7.89
CA ALA A 48 1.89 11.86 6.66
C ALA A 48 3.07 10.92 6.40
N LEU A 49 3.25 10.52 5.14
CA LEU A 49 4.43 9.77 4.70
C LEU A 49 5.20 10.52 3.62
N ARG A 50 6.52 10.30 3.62
CA ARG A 50 7.43 10.65 2.53
C ARG A 50 8.01 9.37 1.97
N TRP A 51 8.15 9.31 0.66
CA TRP A 51 8.71 8.15 0.00
C TRP A 51 9.61 8.53 -1.16
N ARG A 52 10.54 7.63 -1.49
CA ARG A 52 11.32 7.70 -2.72
C ARG A 52 11.74 6.31 -3.17
N ARG A 53 11.91 6.16 -4.47
CA ARG A 53 12.51 4.98 -5.09
C ARG A 53 14.02 4.95 -4.78
N VAL A 54 14.50 3.82 -4.26
CA VAL A 54 15.94 3.59 -4.00
C VAL A 54 16.56 2.87 -5.20
N ASP A 55 15.91 1.80 -5.63
CA ASP A 55 16.22 1.02 -6.84
C ASP A 55 14.91 0.39 -7.37
N GLU A 56 14.99 -0.43 -8.41
CA GLU A 56 13.83 -1.04 -9.08
C GLU A 56 12.87 -1.77 -8.11
N GLU A 57 13.41 -2.43 -7.08
CA GLU A 57 12.63 -3.22 -6.15
C GLU A 57 12.43 -2.54 -4.80
N HIS A 58 13.16 -1.47 -4.46
CA HIS A 58 13.14 -0.91 -3.11
C HIS A 58 12.59 0.52 -3.04
N LEU A 59 11.75 0.76 -2.03
CA LEU A 59 11.33 2.09 -1.59
C LEU A 59 11.95 2.42 -0.25
N SER A 60 12.31 3.69 -0.07
CA SER A 60 12.59 4.28 1.24
C SER A 60 11.36 5.06 1.66
N ILE A 61 10.73 4.67 2.76
CA ILE A 61 9.50 5.29 3.29
C ILE A 61 9.79 5.86 4.68
N THR A 62 9.30 7.07 4.95
CA THR A 62 9.44 7.76 6.22
C THR A 62 8.08 8.25 6.67
N LEU A 63 7.65 7.83 7.85
CA LEU A 63 6.46 8.36 8.51
C LEU A 63 6.88 9.50 9.46
N GLU A 64 5.96 10.43 9.72
CA GLU A 64 6.21 11.54 10.62
C GLU A 64 6.74 11.06 12.00
N GLY A 65 7.88 11.61 12.42
CA GLY A 65 8.53 11.25 13.68
C GLY A 65 9.23 9.88 13.72
N ARG A 66 9.30 9.15 12.60
CA ARG A 66 9.94 7.82 12.53
C ARG A 66 11.19 7.82 11.65
N ALA A 67 12.07 6.84 11.86
CA ALA A 67 13.21 6.61 10.98
C ALA A 67 12.74 6.09 9.61
N ALA A 68 13.52 6.34 8.57
CA ALA A 68 13.25 5.80 7.24
C ALA A 68 13.39 4.27 7.24
N VAL A 69 12.42 3.59 6.65
CA VAL A 69 12.41 2.15 6.41
C VAL A 69 12.66 1.92 4.92
N VAL A 70 13.65 1.10 4.59
CA VAL A 70 13.84 0.58 3.24
C VAL A 70 13.09 -0.75 3.14
N THR A 71 12.17 -0.82 2.20
CA THR A 71 11.31 -1.98 1.99
C THR A 71 11.33 -2.39 0.53
N ARG A 72 11.42 -3.69 0.29
CA ARG A 72 11.23 -4.27 -1.03
C ARG A 72 9.76 -4.24 -1.38
N VAL A 73 9.44 -3.80 -2.59
CA VAL A 73 8.08 -3.73 -3.12
C VAL A 73 7.93 -4.56 -4.39
N THR A 74 6.81 -5.25 -4.49
CA THR A 74 6.39 -5.92 -5.74
C THR A 74 4.93 -5.57 -6.01
N VAL A 75 4.61 -5.28 -7.26
CA VAL A 75 3.22 -5.07 -7.71
C VAL A 75 2.89 -6.12 -8.76
N ALA A 76 1.80 -6.86 -8.55
CA ALA A 76 1.32 -7.87 -9.48
C ALA A 76 -0.21 -7.86 -9.57
N VAL A 77 -0.76 -8.27 -10.71
CA VAL A 77 -2.20 -8.52 -10.84
C VAL A 77 -2.47 -9.96 -10.46
N GLU A 78 -3.39 -10.18 -9.52
CA GLU A 78 -3.72 -11.49 -8.97
C GLU A 78 -5.22 -11.68 -8.86
N ASP A 79 -5.67 -12.92 -8.88
CA ASP A 79 -7.05 -13.31 -8.59
C ASP A 79 -7.10 -13.78 -7.13
N THR A 80 -7.57 -12.92 -6.24
CA THR A 80 -7.54 -13.15 -4.79
C THR A 80 -8.87 -13.71 -4.29
N PRO A 81 -8.87 -14.51 -3.21
CA PRO A 81 -10.06 -15.25 -2.78
C PRO A 81 -11.28 -14.37 -2.47
N LEU A 82 -11.06 -13.14 -2.01
CA LEU A 82 -12.13 -12.25 -1.55
C LEU A 82 -12.40 -11.06 -2.48
N ALA A 83 -11.37 -10.55 -3.16
CA ALA A 83 -11.49 -9.37 -4.01
C ALA A 83 -11.54 -9.71 -5.51
N GLY A 84 -11.33 -10.98 -5.88
CA GLY A 84 -11.20 -11.39 -7.27
C GLY A 84 -9.96 -10.78 -7.92
N ARG A 85 -10.06 -10.37 -9.18
CA ARG A 85 -8.91 -9.83 -9.92
C ARG A 85 -8.54 -8.40 -9.48
N VAL A 86 -7.43 -8.25 -8.76
CA VAL A 86 -6.91 -6.97 -8.23
C VAL A 86 -5.42 -6.80 -8.48
N GLU A 87 -4.93 -5.56 -8.42
CA GLU A 87 -3.49 -5.31 -8.26
C GLU A 87 -3.12 -5.44 -6.78
N VAL A 88 -2.05 -6.16 -6.48
CA VAL A 88 -1.52 -6.39 -5.13
C VAL A 88 -0.12 -5.82 -5.03
N LEU A 89 0.05 -4.85 -4.14
CA LEU A 89 1.33 -4.35 -3.64
C LEU A 89 1.75 -5.20 -2.45
N ARG A 90 2.95 -5.81 -2.51
CA ARG A 90 3.58 -6.46 -1.36
C ARG A 90 4.81 -5.70 -0.91
N MET A 91 5.04 -5.68 0.40
CA MET A 91 6.12 -4.92 1.05
C MET A 91 6.87 -5.80 2.05
N SER A 92 8.20 -5.85 1.97
CA SER A 92 9.05 -6.61 2.89
C SER A 92 10.37 -5.90 3.22
N PRO A 93 10.66 -5.59 4.49
CA PRO A 93 9.76 -5.74 5.65
C PRO A 93 8.50 -4.86 5.53
N ALA A 94 7.46 -5.17 6.31
CA ALA A 94 6.31 -4.27 6.47
C ALA A 94 6.81 -2.89 6.91
N VAL A 95 6.25 -1.83 6.34
CA VAL A 95 6.49 -0.46 6.84
C VAL A 95 5.80 -0.27 8.19
N LEU A 96 4.67 -0.96 8.36
CA LEU A 96 3.75 -0.87 9.47
C LEU A 96 3.21 -2.28 9.82
N SER A 97 1.90 -2.53 9.72
CA SER A 97 1.30 -3.79 10.16
C SER A 97 1.06 -4.73 8.98
N ALA A 98 0.44 -4.22 7.90
CA ALA A 98 0.17 -5.00 6.71
C ALA A 98 1.41 -5.10 5.79
N THR A 99 1.59 -6.26 5.18
CA THR A 99 2.60 -6.53 4.15
C THR A 99 2.01 -6.53 2.74
N GLU A 100 0.70 -6.47 2.62
CA GLU A 100 -0.05 -6.74 1.39
C GLU A 100 -1.21 -5.75 1.30
N PHE A 101 -1.29 -5.04 0.18
CA PHE A 101 -2.32 -4.04 -0.08
C PHE A 101 -2.84 -4.21 -1.50
N GLY A 102 -4.13 -4.03 -1.72
CA GLY A 102 -4.74 -4.14 -3.02
C GLY A 102 -5.46 -2.88 -3.48
N ARG A 103 -5.65 -2.80 -4.79
CA ARG A 103 -6.52 -1.83 -5.44
C ARG A 103 -7.16 -2.46 -6.68
N GLY A 104 -8.26 -1.88 -7.14
CA GLY A 104 -8.95 -2.37 -8.34
C GLY A 104 -7.99 -2.49 -9.52
N ALA A 105 -7.94 -3.67 -10.16
CA ALA A 105 -7.10 -3.86 -11.33
C ALA A 105 -7.53 -2.87 -12.43
N PRO A 106 -6.59 -2.25 -13.17
CA PRO A 106 -6.94 -1.38 -14.28
C PRO A 106 -7.84 -2.17 -15.24
N SER A 107 -9.00 -1.59 -15.55
CA SER A 107 -9.95 -2.16 -16.49
C SER A 107 -9.36 -2.08 -17.89
N GLY A 108 -8.52 -3.06 -18.24
CA GLY A 108 -8.09 -3.28 -19.60
C GLY A 108 -9.33 -3.53 -20.46
N ARG A 109 -9.64 -2.60 -21.36
CA ARG A 109 -10.49 -2.89 -22.53
C ARG A 109 -9.87 -4.12 -23.23
N ALA A 110 -10.69 -5.16 -23.39
CA ALA A 110 -10.42 -6.26 -24.30
C ALA A 110 -10.19 -5.75 -25.74
#